data_AF-X0Y4H8-F1
#
_entry.id   AF-X0Y4H8-F1
#
_cell.length_a   1.000
_cell.length_b   1.000
_cell.length_c   1.000
_cell.angle_alpha   90.00
_cell.angle_beta   90.00
_cell.angle_gamma   90.00
#
_symmetry.space_group_name_H-M   'P 1'
#
loop_
_entity.id
_entity.type
_entity.pdbx_description
1 polymer ?
#
loop_
_entity_poly.entity_id
_entity_poly.type
_entity_poly.pdbx_seq_one_letter_code
_entity_poly.pdbx_strand_id
1 'polypeptide(L)'
;MKRFSWLLASLVVLCLVTVTLAGCGLMRQYRDFSSFEELTDWLQANDVSEKPISDYASQWYSKALEVQEDALNDGYIVSAAYYYDSPTDTYIVYCIAIIDGDIWYWDPETD
;
A
#
# COMPACT_ATOMS: atom_id res chain seq x y z
N MET A 1 10.51 50.09 -16.16
CA MET A 1 10.87 50.44 -14.76
C MET A 1 9.65 50.35 -13.87
N LYS A 2 9.59 49.36 -12.96
CA LYS A 2 8.77 49.32 -11.74
C LYS A 2 9.53 48.49 -10.70
N ARG A 3 9.57 48.95 -9.45
CA ARG A 3 10.23 48.27 -8.32
C ARG A 3 9.20 47.41 -7.59
N PHE A 4 9.54 46.17 -7.24
CA PHE A 4 8.71 45.27 -6.44
C PHE A 4 9.36 45.05 -5.07
N SER A 5 8.59 45.31 -4.00
CA SER A 5 9.03 45.37 -2.61
C SER A 5 9.11 43.96 -1.99
N TRP A 6 10.26 43.63 -1.38
CA TRP A 6 10.59 42.31 -0.84
C TRP A 6 10.13 42.05 0.60
N LEU A 7 9.46 43.01 1.26
CA LEU A 7 9.24 42.95 2.72
C LEU A 7 8.03 42.11 3.18
N LEU A 8 7.19 41.59 2.28
CA LEU A 8 6.03 40.76 2.64
C LEU A 8 6.26 39.25 2.45
N ALA A 9 7.32 38.84 1.76
CA ALA A 9 7.61 37.42 1.53
C ALA A 9 8.23 36.72 2.76
N SER A 10 8.87 37.48 3.67
CA SER A 10 9.64 36.88 4.76
C SER A 10 8.81 36.42 5.98
N LEU A 11 7.57 36.88 6.14
CA LEU A 11 6.76 36.50 7.32
C LEU A 11 5.96 35.20 7.10
N VAL A 12 5.58 34.88 5.86
CA VAL A 12 4.83 33.65 5.54
C VAL A 12 5.74 32.41 5.60
N VAL A 13 7.01 32.56 5.27
CA VAL A 13 7.99 31.46 5.32
C VAL A 13 8.27 31.01 6.76
N LEU A 14 8.16 31.90 7.76
CA LEU A 14 8.48 31.54 9.15
C LEU A 14 7.37 30.72 9.84
N CYS A 15 6.09 30.90 9.48
CA CYS A 15 4.99 30.11 10.04
C CYS A 15 4.86 28.70 9.42
N LEU A 16 5.37 28.48 8.21
CA LEU A 16 5.34 27.16 7.57
C LEU A 16 6.42 26.21 8.12
N VAL A 17 7.51 26.73 8.68
CA VAL A 17 8.63 25.89 9.18
C VAL A 17 8.33 25.30 10.56
N THR A 18 7.46 25.91 11.37
CA THR A 18 7.13 25.39 12.71
C THR A 18 6.05 24.30 12.69
N VAL A 19 5.17 24.26 11.68
CA VAL A 19 4.17 23.18 11.56
C VAL A 19 4.82 21.86 11.11
N THR A 20 5.92 21.91 10.36
CA THR A 20 6.59 20.70 9.84
C THR A 20 7.37 19.94 10.93
N LEU A 21 7.78 20.59 12.02
CA LEU A 21 8.63 19.97 13.06
C LEU A 21 7.85 19.27 14.19
N ALA A 22 6.54 19.49 14.30
CA ALA A 22 5.69 18.72 15.22
C ALA A 22 5.10 17.44 14.60
N GLY A 23 5.21 17.28 13.27
CA GLY A 23 4.77 16.08 12.54
C GLY A 23 5.85 15.00 12.37
N CYS A 24 7.08 15.25 12.82
CA CYS A 24 8.23 14.35 12.64
C CYS A 24 8.40 13.36 13.82
N GLY A 25 7.29 12.80 14.31
CA GLY A 25 7.26 12.01 15.55
C GLY A 25 6.84 10.54 15.42
N LEU A 26 6.33 10.11 14.26
CA LEU A 26 5.92 8.73 14.03
C LEU A 26 6.19 8.35 12.56
N MET A 27 7.45 8.13 12.19
CA MET A 27 7.71 7.31 11.00
C MET A 27 7.20 5.91 11.35
N ARG A 28 6.02 5.55 10.84
CA ARG A 28 5.50 4.20 10.93
C ARG A 28 6.49 3.30 10.18
N GLN A 29 7.23 2.48 10.94
CA GLN A 29 8.15 1.51 10.33
C GLN A 29 7.30 0.36 9.81
N TYR A 30 7.21 0.26 8.49
CA TYR A 30 6.66 -0.91 7.83
C TYR A 30 7.67 -2.05 7.90
N ARG A 31 7.18 -3.28 8.01
CA ARG A 31 8.01 -4.49 8.06
C ARG A 31 7.41 -5.61 7.24
N ASP A 32 8.28 -6.56 6.93
CA ASP A 32 7.87 -7.85 6.40
C ASP A 32 7.20 -8.70 7.51
N PHE A 33 6.47 -9.74 7.08
CA PHE A 33 6.03 -10.79 7.99
C PHE A 33 7.25 -11.58 8.46
N SER A 34 7.26 -11.94 9.74
CA SER A 34 8.35 -12.67 10.39
C SER A 34 8.31 -14.17 10.12
N SER A 35 7.16 -14.68 9.70
CA SER A 35 6.95 -16.10 9.40
C SER A 35 5.71 -16.29 8.53
N PHE A 36 5.62 -17.44 7.88
CA PHE A 36 4.42 -17.84 7.15
C PHE A 36 3.18 -17.99 8.05
N GLU A 37 3.37 -18.40 9.31
CA GLU A 37 2.30 -18.48 10.31
C GLU A 37 1.71 -17.10 10.59
N GLU A 38 2.55 -16.07 10.77
CA GLU A 38 2.08 -14.70 10.98
C GLU A 38 1.31 -14.15 9.77
N LEU A 39 1.77 -14.44 8.54
CA LEU A 39 1.03 -14.08 7.32
C LEU A 39 -0.34 -14.78 7.30
N THR A 40 -0.39 -16.07 7.63
CA THR A 40 -1.64 -16.85 7.63
C THR A 40 -2.63 -16.33 8.67
N ASP A 41 -2.16 -16.03 9.88
CA ASP A 41 -2.98 -15.45 10.95
C ASP A 41 -3.55 -14.09 10.54
N TRP A 42 -2.74 -13.27 9.86
CA TRP A 42 -3.17 -11.97 9.34
C TRP A 42 -4.21 -12.12 8.23
N LEU A 43 -4.00 -13.03 7.27
CA LEU A 43 -4.96 -13.30 6.18
C LEU A 43 -6.30 -13.80 6.71
N GLN A 44 -6.31 -14.67 7.73
CA GLN A 44 -7.56 -15.13 8.36
C GLN A 44 -8.35 -14.04 9.06
N ALA A 45 -7.71 -12.92 9.42
CA ALA A 45 -8.37 -11.76 10.02
C ALA A 45 -8.81 -10.73 8.98
N ASN A 46 -8.33 -10.82 7.73
CA ASN A 46 -8.70 -9.93 6.64
C ASN A 46 -9.99 -10.42 5.96
N ASP A 47 -10.87 -9.49 5.56
CA ASP A 47 -12.21 -9.81 5.05
C ASP A 47 -12.33 -9.74 3.51
N VAL A 48 -11.24 -9.44 2.80
CA VAL A 48 -11.30 -9.16 1.35
C VAL A 48 -11.72 -10.40 0.56
N SER A 49 -11.27 -11.59 0.95
CA SER A 49 -11.65 -12.86 0.32
C SER A 49 -13.11 -13.26 0.58
N GLU A 50 -13.75 -12.69 1.61
CA GLU A 50 -15.17 -12.90 1.89
C GLU A 50 -16.09 -12.09 0.95
N LYS A 51 -15.54 -11.11 0.23
CA LYS A 51 -16.31 -10.24 -0.68
C LYS A 51 -16.65 -10.98 -1.98
N PRO A 52 -17.79 -10.66 -2.64
CA PRO A 52 -18.21 -11.34 -3.88
C PRO A 52 -17.11 -11.37 -4.95
N ILE A 53 -16.92 -12.51 -5.61
CA ILE A 53 -15.95 -12.70 -6.71
C ILE A 53 -16.13 -11.61 -7.77
N SER A 54 -15.01 -11.12 -8.31
CA SER A 54 -14.98 -10.05 -9.29
C SER A 54 -15.46 -10.50 -10.67
N ASP A 55 -16.25 -9.65 -11.34
CA ASP A 55 -16.67 -9.87 -12.72
C ASP A 55 -15.62 -9.39 -13.73
N TYR A 56 -14.74 -8.48 -13.30
CA TYR A 56 -13.75 -7.82 -14.16
C TYR A 56 -12.37 -7.73 -13.51
N ALA A 57 -11.32 -7.77 -14.32
CA ALA A 57 -9.93 -7.61 -13.91
C ALA A 57 -9.67 -6.37 -13.03
N SER A 58 -10.36 -5.26 -13.29
CA SER A 58 -10.22 -4.04 -12.50
C SER A 58 -10.79 -4.18 -11.09
N GLN A 59 -11.87 -4.94 -10.91
CA GLN A 59 -12.44 -5.23 -9.59
C GLN A 59 -11.51 -6.17 -8.82
N TRP A 60 -10.96 -7.18 -9.48
CA TRP A 60 -10.00 -8.11 -8.87
C TRP A 60 -8.74 -7.37 -8.41
N TYR A 61 -8.20 -6.47 -9.25
CA TYR A 61 -7.08 -5.63 -8.87
C TYR A 61 -7.42 -4.62 -7.77
N SER A 62 -8.66 -4.12 -7.72
CA SER A 62 -9.11 -3.24 -6.64
C SER A 62 -9.12 -3.95 -5.29
N LYS A 63 -9.49 -5.24 -5.25
CA LYS A 63 -9.38 -6.05 -4.03
C LYS A 63 -7.93 -6.26 -3.60
N ALA A 64 -7.02 -6.54 -4.53
CA ALA A 64 -5.59 -6.64 -4.20
C ALA A 64 -5.04 -5.34 -3.59
N LEU A 65 -5.51 -4.18 -4.08
CA LEU A 65 -5.15 -2.88 -3.51
C LEU A 65 -5.73 -2.68 -2.11
N GLU A 66 -6.92 -3.21 -1.82
CA GLU A 66 -7.52 -3.19 -0.49
C GLU A 66 -6.69 -4.02 0.50
N VAL A 67 -6.28 -5.24 0.13
CA VAL A 67 -5.35 -6.06 0.93
C VAL A 67 -4.05 -5.31 1.21
N GLN A 68 -3.49 -4.61 0.21
CA GLN A 68 -2.29 -3.79 0.38
C GLN A 68 -2.53 -2.62 1.34
N GLU A 69 -3.67 -1.94 1.25
CA GLU A 69 -4.03 -0.84 2.14
C GLU A 69 -4.21 -1.32 3.58
N ASP A 70 -4.89 -2.45 3.80
CA ASP A 70 -5.06 -3.08 5.10
C ASP A 70 -3.71 -3.48 5.72
N ALA A 71 -2.83 -4.10 4.92
CA ALA A 71 -1.48 -4.44 5.36
C ALA A 71 -0.71 -3.19 5.81
N LEU A 72 -0.76 -2.10 5.05
CA LEU A 72 -0.14 -0.84 5.43
C LEU A 72 -0.78 -0.25 6.70
N ASN A 73 -2.10 -0.38 6.84
CA ASN A 73 -2.85 0.05 8.02
C ASN A 73 -2.52 -0.76 9.27
N ASP A 74 -1.97 -1.96 9.12
CA ASP A 74 -1.45 -2.81 10.20
C ASP A 74 0.07 -2.73 10.39
N GLY A 75 0.80 -2.18 9.40
CA GLY A 75 2.25 -1.96 9.46
C GLY A 75 3.07 -3.02 8.71
N TYR A 76 2.42 -3.81 7.87
CA TYR A 76 3.03 -4.80 6.99
C TYR A 76 3.30 -4.25 5.59
N ILE A 77 4.21 -4.90 4.88
CA ILE A 77 4.47 -4.65 3.46
C ILE A 77 3.85 -5.79 2.66
N VAL A 78 2.80 -5.47 1.91
CA VAL A 78 2.19 -6.33 0.88
C VAL A 78 2.15 -5.54 -0.42
N SER A 79 2.42 -6.18 -1.55
CA SER A 79 2.29 -5.56 -2.87
C SER A 79 1.17 -6.20 -3.67
N ALA A 80 0.24 -5.38 -4.17
CA ALA A 80 -0.68 -5.79 -5.22
C ALA A 80 0.06 -5.89 -6.55
N ALA A 81 -0.08 -7.01 -7.25
CA ALA A 81 0.55 -7.24 -8.54
C ALA A 81 -0.44 -7.85 -9.53
N TYR A 82 -0.11 -7.70 -10.81
CA TYR A 82 -0.83 -8.39 -11.87
C TYR A 82 0.14 -8.87 -12.94
N TYR A 83 -0.28 -9.88 -13.68
CA TYR A 83 0.41 -10.43 -14.83
C TYR A 83 -0.59 -10.61 -15.98
N TYR A 84 -0.15 -10.27 -17.19
CA TYR A 84 -0.93 -10.47 -18.41
C TYR A 84 -0.11 -11.30 -19.40
N ASP A 85 -0.65 -12.46 -19.78
CA ASP A 85 -0.09 -13.31 -20.82
C ASP A 85 -0.84 -13.12 -22.14
N SER A 86 -0.21 -12.46 -23.11
CA SER A 86 -0.83 -12.15 -24.40
C SER A 86 -1.17 -13.39 -25.26
N PRO A 87 -0.34 -14.46 -25.33
CA PRO A 87 -0.65 -15.67 -26.09
C PRO A 87 -1.90 -16.41 -25.63
N THR A 88 -2.18 -16.45 -24.32
CA THR A 88 -3.36 -17.11 -23.75
C THR A 88 -4.48 -16.14 -23.37
N ASP A 89 -4.28 -14.84 -23.62
CA ASP A 89 -5.16 -13.74 -23.19
C ASP A 89 -5.57 -13.86 -21.72
N THR A 90 -4.62 -14.23 -20.86
CA THR A 90 -4.87 -14.51 -19.45
C THR A 90 -4.39 -13.35 -18.58
N TYR A 91 -5.27 -12.87 -17.71
CA TYR A 91 -4.97 -11.86 -16.71
C TYR A 91 -5.04 -12.49 -15.32
N ILE A 92 -3.99 -12.29 -14.51
CA ILE A 92 -3.88 -12.84 -13.16
C ILE A 92 -3.56 -11.69 -12.21
N VAL A 93 -4.28 -11.60 -11.10
CA VAL A 93 -3.99 -10.70 -9.98
C VAL A 93 -3.53 -11.53 -8.79
N TYR A 94 -2.55 -11.02 -8.05
CA TYR A 94 -2.05 -11.66 -6.84
C TYR A 94 -1.47 -10.63 -5.89
N CYS A 95 -1.47 -10.95 -4.61
CA CYS A 95 -0.75 -10.22 -3.58
C CYS A 95 0.63 -10.85 -3.37
N ILE A 96 1.60 -10.07 -2.92
CA ILE A 96 2.98 -10.51 -2.66
C ILE A 96 3.45 -10.04 -1.29
N ALA A 97 4.09 -10.92 -0.54
CA ALA A 97 4.86 -10.60 0.66
C ALA A 97 6.25 -11.26 0.60
N ILE A 98 7.22 -10.66 1.30
CA ILE A 98 8.55 -11.25 1.49
C ILE A 98 8.63 -11.80 2.92
N ILE A 99 9.14 -13.02 3.08
CA ILE A 99 9.36 -13.65 4.39
C ILE A 99 10.70 -14.36 4.33
N ASP A 100 11.65 -14.00 5.19
CA ASP A 100 13.01 -14.56 5.20
C ASP A 100 13.74 -14.54 3.84
N GLY A 101 13.40 -13.57 2.99
CA GLY A 101 13.94 -13.42 1.63
C GLY A 101 13.23 -14.25 0.55
N ASP A 102 12.26 -15.07 0.93
CA ASP A 102 11.40 -15.80 0.00
C ASP A 102 10.16 -14.99 -0.37
N ILE A 103 9.69 -15.19 -1.60
CA ILE A 103 8.50 -14.53 -2.15
C ILE A 103 7.29 -15.44 -1.92
N TRP A 104 6.30 -14.90 -1.22
CA TRP A 104 4.99 -15.52 -1.05
C TRP A 104 3.97 -14.75 -1.87
N TYR A 105 3.12 -15.47 -2.59
CA TYR A 105 2.04 -14.87 -3.37
C TYR A 105 0.74 -15.66 -3.21
N TRP A 106 -0.38 -14.97 -3.31
CA TRP A 106 -1.71 -15.55 -3.11
C TRP A 106 -2.78 -14.78 -3.90
N ASP A 107 -3.95 -15.38 -4.10
CA ASP A 107 -5.09 -14.76 -4.75
C ASP A 107 -5.92 -13.98 -3.71
N PRO A 108 -6.11 -12.65 -3.86
CA PRO A 108 -6.87 -11.84 -2.91
C PRO A 108 -8.36 -12.23 -2.79
N GLU A 109 -8.89 -13.07 -3.68
CA GLU A 109 -10.30 -13.50 -3.61
C GLU A 109 -10.50 -14.87 -2.97
N THR A 110 -9.47 -15.71 -2.87
CA THR A 110 -9.63 -17.10 -2.44
C THR A 110 -8.74 -17.52 -1.29
N ASP A 111 -7.66 -16.79 -1.03
CA ASP A 111 -6.69 -17.03 0.04
C ASP A 111 -6.77 -15.94 1.11
#